data_AF-C6IQL2-F1
#
_entry.id   AF-C6IQL2-F1
#
_cell.length_a   1.000
_cell.length_b   1.000
_cell.length_c   1.000
_cell.angle_alpha   90.00
_cell.angle_beta   90.00
_cell.angle_gamma   90.00
#
_symmetry.space_group_name_H-M   'P 1'
#
loop_
_entity.id
_entity.type
_entity.pdbx_description
1 polymer ?
#
loop_
_entity_poly.entity_id
_entity_poly.type
_entity_poly.pdbx_seq_one_letter_code
_entity_poly.pdbx_strand_id
1 'polypeptide(L)'
;MSSLNIIKKYPELLELAYLSEREREHDLHAIFKRDIEDNCQFSFRGWRIYPIKTDGEIDMARLFKHLTCEEIMVENEDGTTYPKRVFEMARSQRLHWINHHVRELTPDNLDVFTIEERDGKKRKVKKTYIYDKVEKYVIVLEQQRSNGFYLLTAYHLNKEYGLKALEKKMKKRLQTPL
;
A
#
# COMPACT_ATOMS: atom_id res chain seq x y z
N MET A 1 -22.44 11.38 11.80
CA MET A 1 -23.18 10.49 10.88
C MET A 1 -22.32 9.25 10.69
N SER A 2 -22.88 8.05 10.86
CA SER A 2 -22.14 6.81 10.64
C SER A 2 -21.70 6.76 9.18
N SER A 3 -20.39 6.79 8.92
CA SER A 3 -19.89 6.81 7.55
C SER A 3 -20.18 5.50 6.84
N LEU A 4 -20.87 5.56 5.68
CA LEU A 4 -21.10 4.43 4.80
C LEU A 4 -19.79 3.85 4.23
N ASN A 5 -18.67 4.57 4.35
CA ASN A 5 -17.36 4.10 3.88
C ASN A 5 -16.92 2.82 4.60
N ILE A 6 -17.33 2.61 5.85
CA ILE A 6 -16.95 1.39 6.59
C ILE A 6 -17.62 0.14 6.03
N ILE A 7 -18.76 0.22 5.32
CA ILE A 7 -19.42 -0.98 4.80
C ILE A 7 -19.00 -1.33 3.36
N LYS A 8 -18.26 -0.44 2.69
CA LYS A 8 -17.78 -0.62 1.31
C LYS A 8 -16.89 -1.85 1.20
N LYS A 9 -17.02 -2.55 0.07
CA LYS A 9 -16.24 -3.74 -0.28
C LYS A 9 -15.71 -3.59 -1.70
N TYR A 10 -14.60 -4.25 -2.00
CA TYR A 10 -14.08 -4.33 -3.36
C TYR A 10 -15.18 -4.81 -4.36
N PRO A 11 -15.31 -4.19 -5.55
CA PRO A 11 -14.48 -3.13 -6.12
C PRO A 11 -15.02 -1.70 -5.89
N GLU A 12 -15.91 -1.48 -4.93
CA GLU A 12 -16.44 -0.15 -4.63
C GLU A 12 -15.33 0.79 -4.14
N LEU A 13 -15.48 2.09 -4.41
CA LEU A 13 -14.59 3.14 -3.90
C LEU A 13 -15.20 3.78 -2.65
N LEU A 14 -14.33 4.25 -1.76
CA LEU A 14 -14.77 5.11 -0.67
C LEU A 14 -15.25 6.48 -1.22
N GLU A 15 -16.37 6.96 -0.70
CA GLU A 15 -16.98 8.24 -1.04
C GLU A 15 -16.35 9.35 -0.20
N LEU A 16 -15.13 9.76 -0.59
CA LEU A 16 -14.33 10.73 0.16
C LEU A 16 -14.45 12.17 -0.38
N ALA A 17 -14.97 12.37 -1.60
CA ALA A 17 -14.92 13.65 -2.29
C ALA A 17 -15.75 14.76 -1.61
N TYR A 18 -16.81 14.39 -0.90
CA TYR A 18 -17.74 15.32 -0.25
C TYR A 18 -17.44 15.54 1.25
N LEU A 19 -16.40 14.88 1.77
CA LEU A 19 -16.03 14.94 3.18
C LEU A 19 -14.97 16.03 3.41
N SER A 20 -15.05 16.70 4.56
CA SER A 20 -13.97 17.56 5.04
C SER A 20 -12.69 16.75 5.30
N GLU A 21 -11.54 17.41 5.41
CA GLU A 21 -10.27 16.74 5.73
C GLU A 21 -10.35 15.92 7.02
N ARG A 22 -10.94 16.49 8.07
CA ARG A 22 -11.15 15.82 9.35
C ARG A 22 -12.05 14.58 9.23
N GLU A 23 -13.12 14.66 8.46
CA GLU A 23 -14.02 13.52 8.23
C GLU A 23 -13.35 12.43 7.40
N ARG A 24 -12.61 12.79 6.35
CA ARG A 24 -11.82 11.84 5.55
C ARG A 24 -10.80 11.11 6.43
N GLU A 25 -10.06 11.86 7.24
CA GLU A 25 -9.06 11.28 8.14
C GLU A 25 -9.72 10.32 9.13
N HIS A 26 -10.83 10.72 9.75
CA HIS A 26 -11.59 9.86 10.68
C HIS A 26 -12.05 8.55 10.02
N ASP A 27 -12.66 8.62 8.85
CA ASP A 27 -13.14 7.47 8.10
C ASP A 27 -12.01 6.52 7.69
N LEU A 28 -10.95 7.08 7.12
CA LEU A 28 -9.79 6.31 6.69
C LEU A 28 -9.10 5.65 7.88
N HIS A 29 -9.00 6.34 9.03
CA HIS A 29 -8.44 5.74 10.24
C HIS A 29 -9.30 4.60 10.78
N ALA A 30 -10.63 4.73 10.75
CA ALA A 30 -11.53 3.65 11.18
C ALA A 30 -11.37 2.41 10.30
N ILE A 31 -11.25 2.58 8.98
CA ILE A 31 -11.00 1.50 8.03
C ILE A 31 -9.60 0.90 8.25
N PHE A 32 -8.57 1.73 8.38
CA PHE A 32 -7.20 1.29 8.65
C PHE A 32 -7.14 0.43 9.91
N LYS A 33 -7.80 0.86 10.98
CA LYS A 33 -7.86 0.11 12.23
C LYS A 33 -8.51 -1.26 12.06
N ARG A 34 -9.71 -1.28 11.49
CA ARG A 34 -10.46 -2.51 11.26
C ARG A 34 -9.69 -3.51 10.38
N ASP A 35 -9.09 -3.02 9.29
CA ASP A 35 -8.54 -3.88 8.25
C ASP A 35 -7.08 -4.25 8.47
N ILE A 36 -6.31 -3.42 9.18
CA ILE A 36 -4.85 -3.51 9.27
C ILE A 36 -4.38 -3.47 10.74
N GLU A 37 -4.66 -2.40 11.49
CA GLU A 37 -4.05 -2.17 12.81
C GLU A 37 -4.52 -3.18 13.87
N ASP A 38 -5.83 -3.33 14.00
CA ASP A 38 -6.48 -4.19 14.99
C ASP A 38 -6.84 -5.58 14.43
N ASN A 39 -6.49 -5.83 13.16
CA ASN A 39 -6.77 -7.10 12.47
C ASN A 39 -5.70 -8.16 12.79
N CYS A 40 -5.98 -9.03 13.76
CA CYS A 40 -5.08 -10.12 14.13
C CYS A 40 -4.83 -11.16 13.02
N GLN A 41 -5.68 -11.18 11.98
CA GLN A 41 -5.58 -12.08 10.82
C GLN A 41 -4.92 -11.42 9.60
N PHE A 42 -4.40 -10.19 9.74
CA PHE A 42 -3.74 -9.48 8.65
C PHE A 42 -2.44 -10.19 8.22
N SER A 43 -2.56 -11.03 7.20
CA SER A 43 -1.53 -11.95 6.73
C SER A 43 -1.64 -12.18 5.22
N PHE A 44 -0.53 -12.55 4.61
CA PHE A 44 -0.46 -12.96 3.20
C PHE A 44 0.14 -14.36 3.14
N ARG A 45 -0.61 -15.33 2.60
CA ARG A 45 -0.21 -16.75 2.48
C ARG A 45 0.33 -17.36 3.77
N GLY A 46 -0.35 -17.06 4.89
CA GLY A 46 0.00 -17.56 6.22
C GLY A 46 1.14 -16.80 6.93
N TRP A 47 1.81 -15.87 6.26
CA TRP A 47 2.84 -15.02 6.90
C TRP A 47 2.24 -13.68 7.30
N ARG A 48 2.50 -13.27 8.54
CA ARG A 48 1.94 -12.05 9.10
C ARG A 48 2.52 -10.81 8.44
N ILE A 49 1.68 -9.81 8.20
CA ILE A 49 2.08 -8.52 7.65
C ILE A 49 2.20 -7.53 8.82
N TYR A 50 3.31 -6.80 8.85
CA TYR A 50 3.63 -5.83 9.87
C TYR A 50 3.78 -4.43 9.24
N PRO A 51 3.52 -3.37 10.00
CA PRO A 51 3.92 -2.02 9.63
C PRO A 51 5.45 -1.90 9.59
N ILE A 52 5.95 -0.93 8.83
CA ILE A 52 7.37 -0.55 8.82
C ILE A 52 7.77 -0.12 10.23
N LYS A 53 8.98 -0.51 10.64
CA LYS A 53 9.59 -0.03 11.88
C LYS A 53 10.44 1.23 11.63
N THR A 54 10.28 2.25 12.45
CA THR A 54 11.17 3.42 12.52
C THR A 54 11.91 3.33 13.86
N ASP A 55 13.24 3.34 13.85
CA ASP A 55 14.09 3.24 15.05
C ASP A 55 13.79 2.05 15.99
N GLY A 56 13.29 0.96 15.42
CA GLY A 56 12.94 -0.27 16.17
C GLY A 56 11.49 -0.33 16.64
N GLU A 57 10.75 0.78 16.58
CA GLU A 57 9.35 0.89 16.99
C GLU A 57 8.39 0.74 15.81
N ILE A 58 7.22 0.17 16.08
CA ILE A 58 6.13 0.05 15.11
C ILE A 58 5.57 1.45 14.81
N ASP A 59 5.56 1.82 13.53
CA ASP A 59 5.13 3.15 13.10
C ASP A 59 3.85 3.07 12.24
N MET A 60 2.72 2.82 12.92
CA MET A 60 1.39 2.73 12.28
C MET A 60 0.96 4.05 11.64
N ALA A 61 1.29 5.18 12.27
CA ALA A 61 0.97 6.50 11.74
C ALA A 61 1.69 6.77 10.42
N ARG A 62 2.97 6.38 10.32
CA ARG A 62 3.71 6.45 9.06
C ARG A 62 3.16 5.50 8.02
N LEU A 63 2.81 4.26 8.38
CA LEU A 63 2.18 3.33 7.45
C LEU A 63 0.89 3.92 6.89
N PHE A 64 0.02 4.45 7.76
CA PHE A 64 -1.22 5.11 7.35
C PHE A 64 -0.94 6.21 6.31
N LYS A 65 0.03 7.09 6.56
CA LYS A 65 0.45 8.12 5.60
C LYS A 65 0.99 7.53 4.28
N HIS A 66 1.71 6.41 4.30
CA HIS A 66 2.15 5.73 3.06
C HIS A 66 0.99 5.16 2.25
N LEU A 67 -0.10 4.81 2.92
CA LEU A 67 -1.30 4.24 2.29
C LEU A 67 -2.34 5.29 1.90
N THR A 68 -2.22 6.55 2.34
CA THR A 68 -3.19 7.62 2.02
C THR A 68 -2.57 8.83 1.31
N CYS A 69 -1.26 9.01 1.36
CA CYS A 69 -0.56 10.17 0.78
C CYS A 69 0.50 9.79 -0.26
N GLU A 70 0.60 10.55 -1.34
CA GLU A 70 1.73 10.48 -2.28
C GLU A 70 2.89 11.38 -1.84
N GLU A 71 4.09 11.06 -2.30
CA GLU A 71 5.28 11.89 -2.10
C GLU A 71 5.43 12.81 -3.31
N ILE A 72 5.52 14.12 -3.05
CA ILE A 72 5.82 15.15 -4.03
C ILE A 72 7.12 15.84 -3.66
N MET A 73 7.90 16.29 -4.64
CA MET A 73 9.04 17.16 -4.40
C MET A 73 8.55 18.60 -4.40
N VAL A 74 8.78 19.33 -3.32
CA VAL A 74 8.45 20.75 -3.19
C VAL A 74 9.73 21.54 -3.33
N GLU A 75 9.72 22.56 -4.17
CA GLU A 75 10.82 23.50 -4.35
C GLU A 75 10.66 24.68 -3.38
N ASN A 76 11.73 25.00 -2.68
CA ASN A 76 11.85 26.15 -1.80
C ASN A 76 12.21 27.40 -2.61
N GLU A 77 12.05 28.57 -2.00
CA GLU A 77 12.44 29.86 -2.60
C GLU A 77 13.94 29.95 -2.94
N ASP A 78 14.78 29.16 -2.26
CA ASP A 78 16.23 29.06 -2.50
C ASP A 78 16.61 28.06 -3.60
N GLY A 79 15.63 27.45 -4.29
CA GLY A 79 15.83 26.44 -5.33
C GLY A 79 16.16 25.03 -4.81
N THR A 80 16.21 24.83 -3.49
CA THR A 80 16.35 23.49 -2.91
C THR A 80 15.03 22.72 -2.98
N THR A 81 15.07 21.40 -3.14
CA THR A 81 13.86 20.57 -3.15
C THR A 81 13.82 19.62 -1.97
N TYR A 82 12.63 19.42 -1.40
CA TYR A 82 12.42 18.47 -0.31
C TYR A 82 11.17 17.61 -0.56
N PRO A 83 11.18 16.32 -0.13
CA PRO A 83 10.01 15.47 -0.25
C PRO A 83 8.94 15.85 0.78
N LYS A 84 7.70 16.04 0.31
CA LYS A 84 6.52 16.27 1.13
C LYS A 84 5.46 15.22 0.83
N ARG A 85 4.82 14.68 1.86
CA ARG A 85 3.67 13.78 1.71
C ARG A 85 2.38 14.60 1.65
N VAL A 86 1.59 14.40 0.60
CA VAL A 86 0.31 15.09 0.38
C VAL A 86 -0.78 14.05 0.15
N PHE A 87 -1.95 14.28 0.74
CA PHE A 87 -3.12 13.41 0.60
C PHE A 87 -3.40 13.11 -0.87
N GLU A 88 -3.58 11.83 -1.20
CA GLU A 88 -3.85 11.37 -2.56
C GLU A 88 -5.17 10.62 -2.59
N MET A 89 -6.11 11.14 -3.39
CA MET A 89 -7.49 10.68 -3.42
C MET A 89 -7.60 9.24 -3.94
N ALA A 90 -6.96 8.91 -5.06
CA ALA A 90 -7.13 7.62 -5.71
C ALA A 90 -6.65 6.45 -4.83
N ARG A 91 -5.57 6.67 -4.08
CA ARG A 91 -5.03 5.72 -3.10
C ARG A 91 -5.94 5.59 -1.90
N SER A 92 -6.36 6.72 -1.33
CA SER A 92 -7.21 6.75 -0.13
C SER A 92 -8.56 6.07 -0.37
N GLN A 93 -9.17 6.26 -1.54
CA GLN A 93 -10.43 5.62 -1.91
C GLN A 93 -10.37 4.08 -1.96
N ARG A 94 -9.16 3.52 -2.02
CA ARG A 94 -8.88 2.08 -2.17
C ARG A 94 -8.25 1.47 -0.92
N LEU A 95 -8.20 2.20 0.20
CA LEU A 95 -7.54 1.72 1.42
C LEU A 95 -8.06 0.34 1.87
N HIS A 96 -9.38 0.15 1.83
CA HIS A 96 -10.02 -1.12 2.22
C HIS A 96 -9.72 -2.30 1.25
N TRP A 97 -9.22 -2.02 0.04
CA TRP A 97 -8.85 -3.06 -0.92
C TRP A 97 -7.61 -3.84 -0.49
N ILE A 98 -6.74 -3.23 0.34
CA ILE A 98 -5.51 -3.88 0.80
C ILE A 98 -5.84 -5.21 1.49
N ASN A 99 -6.77 -5.20 2.45
CA ASN A 99 -7.17 -6.40 3.17
C ASN A 99 -7.85 -7.44 2.25
N HIS A 100 -8.63 -6.99 1.26
CA HIS A 100 -9.23 -7.87 0.26
C HIS A 100 -8.17 -8.60 -0.58
N HIS A 101 -7.16 -7.88 -1.06
CA HIS A 101 -6.14 -8.43 -1.94
C HIS A 101 -5.08 -9.27 -1.21
N VAL A 102 -4.67 -8.91 0.02
CA VAL A 102 -3.74 -9.77 0.80
C VAL A 102 -4.38 -11.10 1.19
N ARG A 103 -5.71 -11.17 1.24
CA ARG A 103 -6.47 -12.40 1.44
C ARG A 103 -6.76 -13.15 0.14
N GLU A 104 -6.29 -12.64 -0.99
CA GLU A 104 -6.47 -13.22 -2.32
C GLU A 104 -7.94 -13.56 -2.63
N LEU A 105 -8.89 -12.71 -2.21
CA LEU A 105 -10.34 -12.98 -2.35
C LEU A 105 -10.86 -12.94 -3.80
N THR A 106 -10.06 -12.38 -4.72
CA THR A 106 -10.33 -12.36 -6.17
C THR A 106 -9.07 -12.76 -6.93
N PRO A 107 -8.64 -14.03 -6.84
CA PRO A 107 -7.32 -14.46 -7.31
C PRO A 107 -7.13 -14.31 -8.82
N ASP A 108 -8.21 -14.42 -9.61
CA ASP A 108 -8.15 -14.28 -11.07
C ASP A 108 -7.71 -12.86 -11.51
N ASN A 109 -8.05 -11.84 -10.70
CA ASN A 109 -7.66 -10.46 -10.93
C ASN A 109 -6.20 -10.22 -10.58
N LEU A 110 -5.59 -11.08 -9.77
CA LEU A 110 -4.26 -10.87 -9.20
C LEU A 110 -3.15 -11.48 -10.07
N ASP A 111 -2.04 -10.76 -10.19
CA ASP A 111 -0.72 -11.30 -10.50
C ASP A 111 0.20 -11.03 -9.31
N VAL A 112 0.62 -12.09 -8.65
CA VAL A 112 1.54 -12.01 -7.52
C VAL A 112 2.92 -12.45 -7.98
N PHE A 113 3.91 -11.58 -7.76
CA PHE A 113 5.30 -11.89 -8.10
C PHE A 113 6.27 -11.31 -7.08
N THR A 114 7.40 -11.99 -6.92
CA THR A 114 8.48 -11.54 -6.03
C THR A 114 9.72 -11.21 -6.85
N ILE A 115 10.42 -10.14 -6.50
CA ILE A 115 11.72 -9.76 -7.06
C ILE A 115 12.75 -9.61 -5.95
N GLU A 116 14.03 -9.77 -6.29
CA GLU A 116 15.14 -9.34 -5.44
C GLU A 116 15.65 -7.98 -5.93
N GLU A 117 15.71 -6.98 -5.06
CA GLU A 117 16.30 -5.68 -5.35
C GLU A 117 17.14 -5.15 -4.17
N ARG A 118 17.88 -4.05 -4.38
CA ARG A 118 18.63 -3.40 -3.30
C ARG A 118 17.77 -2.29 -2.67
N ASP A 119 17.69 -2.27 -1.35
CA ASP A 119 17.06 -1.18 -0.61
C ASP A 119 17.93 0.09 -0.57
N GLY A 120 17.44 1.16 0.09
CA GLY A 120 18.19 2.41 0.25
C GLY A 120 19.54 2.25 0.99
N LYS A 121 19.70 1.17 1.76
CA LYS A 121 20.95 0.81 2.44
C LYS A 121 21.81 -0.16 1.61
N LYS A 122 21.49 -0.33 0.32
CA LYS A 122 22.17 -1.21 -0.65
C LYS A 122 22.13 -2.70 -0.28
N ARG A 123 21.23 -3.13 0.61
CA ARG A 123 21.04 -4.52 1.04
C ARG A 123 20.09 -5.22 0.09
N LYS A 124 20.37 -6.50 -0.21
CA LYS A 124 19.44 -7.34 -0.99
C LYS A 124 18.18 -7.60 -0.16
N VAL A 125 17.02 -7.26 -0.72
CA VAL A 125 15.70 -7.48 -0.12
C VAL A 125 14.79 -8.12 -1.15
N LYS A 126 13.89 -8.98 -0.70
CA LYS A 126 12.84 -9.57 -1.54
C LYS A 126 11.57 -8.75 -1.37
N LYS A 127 11.01 -8.28 -2.49
CA LYS A 127 9.73 -7.57 -2.51
C LYS A 127 8.70 -8.34 -3.30
N THR A 128 7.55 -8.56 -2.68
CA THR A 128 6.39 -9.21 -3.27
C THR A 128 5.38 -8.14 -3.66
N TYR A 129 4.98 -8.18 -4.93
CA TYR A 129 3.98 -7.30 -5.51
C TYR A 129 2.71 -8.11 -5.68
N ILE A 130 1.61 -7.59 -5.15
CA ILE A 130 0.26 -8.10 -5.39
C ILE A 130 -0.39 -7.10 -6.34
N TYR A 131 -0.53 -7.47 -7.60
CA TYR A 131 -1.04 -6.58 -8.64
C TYR A 131 -2.44 -7.00 -9.09
N ASP A 132 -3.44 -6.17 -8.82
CA ASP A 132 -4.75 -6.26 -9.45
C ASP A 132 -4.66 -5.74 -10.88
N LYS A 133 -4.73 -6.65 -11.85
CA LYS A 133 -4.64 -6.36 -13.30
C LYS A 133 -5.88 -5.64 -13.83
N VAL A 134 -7.04 -5.80 -13.17
CA VAL A 134 -8.32 -5.23 -13.60
C VAL A 134 -8.40 -3.78 -13.14
N GLU A 135 -8.24 -3.55 -11.84
CA GLU A 135 -8.33 -2.24 -11.23
C GLU A 135 -7.00 -1.48 -11.23
N LYS A 136 -5.94 -2.07 -11.80
CA LYS A 136 -4.60 -1.49 -11.89
C LYS A 136 -4.05 -1.02 -10.54
N TYR A 137 -4.27 -1.79 -9.49
CA TYR A 137 -3.87 -1.48 -8.11
C TYR A 137 -2.73 -2.39 -7.65
N VAL A 138 -1.73 -1.82 -7.00
CA VAL A 138 -0.51 -2.53 -6.59
C VAL A 138 -0.34 -2.41 -5.08
N ILE A 139 -0.09 -3.54 -4.42
CA ILE A 139 0.37 -3.60 -3.03
C ILE A 139 1.81 -4.12 -3.03
N VAL A 140 2.68 -3.46 -2.26
CA VAL A 140 4.10 -3.83 -2.16
C VAL A 140 4.41 -4.29 -0.73
N LEU A 141 4.84 -5.55 -0.64
CA LEU A 141 5.32 -6.17 0.59
C LEU A 141 6.83 -6.37 0.50
N GLU A 142 7.55 -6.16 1.61
CA GLU A 142 8.95 -6.55 1.75
C GLU A 142 9.05 -7.75 2.68
N GLN A 143 9.72 -8.81 2.23
CA GLN A 143 9.92 -10.01 3.02
C GLN A 143 10.90 -9.76 4.17
N GLN A 144 10.52 -10.16 5.38
CA GLN A 144 11.41 -10.15 6.54
C GLN A 144 12.40 -11.32 6.50
N ARG A 145 13.43 -11.26 7.35
CA ARG A 145 14.31 -12.44 7.55
C ARG A 145 13.57 -13.61 8.19
N SER A 146 12.55 -13.32 8.99
CA SER A 146 11.58 -14.27 9.53
C SER A 146 10.39 -14.48 8.58
N ASN A 147 9.51 -15.44 8.90
CA ASN A 147 8.27 -15.69 8.15
C ASN A 147 7.25 -14.55 8.36
N GLY A 148 7.47 -13.42 7.70
CA GLY A 148 6.61 -12.23 7.78
C GLY A 148 6.93 -11.22 6.69
N PHE A 149 6.05 -10.22 6.55
CA PHE A 149 6.19 -9.12 5.61
C PHE A 149 6.15 -7.77 6.30
N TYR A 150 6.80 -6.77 5.72
CA TYR A 150 6.48 -5.36 5.94
C TYR A 150 5.56 -4.87 4.82
N LEU A 151 4.42 -4.26 5.15
CA LEU A 151 3.64 -3.52 4.17
C LEU A 151 4.34 -2.19 3.89
N LEU A 152 4.87 -2.03 2.67
CA LEU A 152 5.60 -0.82 2.32
C LEU A 152 4.66 0.29 1.85
N THR A 153 3.78 -0.03 0.90
CA THR A 153 2.86 0.93 0.29
C THR A 153 1.81 0.17 -0.52
N ALA A 154 0.76 0.88 -0.92
CA ALA A 154 -0.18 0.45 -1.93
C ALA A 154 -0.61 1.66 -2.76
N TYR A 155 -0.81 1.50 -4.06
CA TYR A 155 -1.11 2.60 -4.97
C TYR A 155 -1.80 2.14 -6.26
N HIS A 156 -2.57 3.06 -6.85
CA HIS A 156 -3.21 2.87 -8.15
C HIS A 156 -2.26 3.32 -9.28
N LEU A 157 -2.20 2.58 -10.39
CA LEU A 157 -1.40 2.93 -11.57
C LEU A 157 -2.15 3.94 -12.45
N ASN A 158 -2.41 5.13 -11.91
CA ASN A 158 -3.03 6.24 -12.65
C ASN A 158 -2.07 6.95 -13.61
N LYS A 159 -0.75 6.79 -13.44
CA LYS A 159 0.28 7.45 -14.25
C LYS A 159 0.95 6.44 -15.20
N GLU A 160 1.09 6.78 -16.48
CA GLU A 160 1.63 5.86 -17.51
C GLU A 160 3.01 5.29 -17.17
N TYR A 161 3.88 6.11 -16.57
CA TYR A 161 5.22 5.66 -16.17
C TYR A 161 5.18 4.55 -15.11
N GLY A 162 4.13 4.52 -14.29
CA GLY A 162 3.95 3.52 -13.23
C GLY A 162 3.76 2.13 -13.82
N LEU A 163 2.95 1.99 -14.87
CA LEU A 163 2.71 0.71 -15.54
C LEU A 163 4.00 0.17 -16.17
N LYS A 164 4.72 1.00 -16.94
CA LYS A 164 6.01 0.62 -17.54
C LYS A 164 7.03 0.21 -16.49
N ALA A 165 7.06 0.88 -15.33
CA ALA A 165 7.94 0.52 -14.23
C ALA A 165 7.57 -0.83 -13.60
N LEU A 166 6.28 -1.11 -13.44
CA LEU A 166 5.79 -2.39 -12.93
C LEU A 166 6.11 -3.54 -13.91
N GLU A 167 5.85 -3.36 -15.21
CA GLU A 167 6.18 -4.36 -16.23
C GLU A 167 7.67 -4.72 -16.24
N LYS A 168 8.56 -3.73 -16.08
CA LYS A 168 10.01 -3.97 -15.92
C LYS A 168 10.34 -4.80 -14.68
N LYS A 169 9.58 -4.66 -13.59
CA LYS A 169 9.73 -5.48 -12.37
C LYS A 169 9.18 -6.88 -12.59
N MET A 170 8.04 -7.04 -13.25
CA MET A 170 7.45 -8.34 -13.57
C MET A 170 8.40 -9.22 -14.40
N LYS A 171 9.15 -8.63 -15.34
CA LYS A 171 10.19 -9.33 -16.11
C LYS A 171 11.34 -9.88 -15.24
N LYS A 172 11.53 -9.34 -14.04
CA LYS A 172 12.55 -9.76 -13.06
C LYS A 172 11.97 -10.70 -12.00
N ARG A 173 10.77 -11.23 -12.20
CA ARG A 173 10.14 -12.16 -11.24
C ARG A 173 11.06 -13.34 -10.96
N LEU A 174 11.18 -13.70 -9.69
CA LEU A 174 11.86 -14.93 -9.28
C LEU A 174 11.04 -16.14 -9.75
N GLN A 175 11.73 -17.18 -10.21
CA GLN A 175 11.11 -18.42 -10.68
C GLN A 175 10.48 -19.23 -9.54
N THR A 176 11.03 -19.11 -8.33
CA THR A 176 10.48 -19.68 -7.10
C THR A 176 10.10 -18.54 -6.16
N PRO A 177 8.94 -17.88 -6.38
CA PRO A 177 8.40 -16.92 -5.43
C PRO A 177 7.85 -17.68 -4.21
N LEU A 178 8.17 -17.20 -3.00
CA LEU A 178 7.65 -17.61 -1.68
C LEU A 178 7.19 -19.07 -1.55
#